data_AF-A0A6H1R9J5-F1
#
_entry.id   AF-A0A6H1R9J5-F1
#
_cell.length_a   1.000
_cell.length_b   1.000
_cell.length_c   1.000
_cell.angle_alpha   90.00
_cell.angle_beta   90.00
_cell.angle_gamma   90.00
#
_symmetry.space_group_name_H-M   'P 1'
#
loop_
_entity.id
_entity.type
_entity.pdbx_description
1 polymer ?
#
loop_
_entity_poly.entity_id
_entity_poly.type
_entity_poly.pdbx_seq_one_letter_code
_entity_poly.pdbx_strand_id
1 'polypeptide(L)'
;MRTVSETNRPRTLFILRWQDGEDWGHLSMVTHAAKPVFLGFVNRAMHPAFHALSSDCSIGADGFREVWFTGCFSHATHAPR
;
A
#
# COMPACT_ATOMS: atom_id res chain seq x y z
N MET A 1 -7.24 -32.92 -5.58
CA MET A 1 -6.46 -32.25 -4.51
C MET A 1 -5.53 -31.24 -5.21
N ARG A 2 -5.80 -29.93 -5.12
CA ARG A 2 -4.96 -28.92 -5.79
C ARG A 2 -3.83 -28.54 -4.85
N THR A 3 -2.59 -28.78 -5.27
CA THR A 3 -1.37 -28.44 -4.54
C THR A 3 -1.27 -26.91 -4.46
N VAL A 4 -1.49 -26.35 -3.28
CA VAL A 4 -1.22 -24.94 -3.02
C VAL A 4 0.28 -24.81 -2.83
N SER A 5 0.99 -24.36 -3.86
CA SER A 5 2.37 -23.92 -3.69
C SER A 5 2.34 -22.64 -2.86
N GLU A 6 2.57 -22.77 -1.55
CA GLU A 6 2.90 -21.64 -0.69
C GLU A 6 4.18 -20.99 -1.22
N THR A 7 4.00 -19.91 -1.97
CA THR A 7 5.09 -18.99 -2.24
C THR A 7 5.36 -18.28 -0.91
N ASN A 8 6.26 -18.86 -0.11
CA ASN A 8 6.68 -18.43 1.23
C ASN A 8 7.52 -17.13 1.16
N ARG A 9 7.00 -16.10 0.48
CA ARG A 9 7.59 -14.76 0.51
C ARG A 9 6.88 -13.97 1.61
N PRO A 10 7.62 -13.37 2.55
CA PRO A 10 7.02 -12.54 3.58
C PRO A 10 6.25 -11.40 2.89
N ARG A 11 4.94 -11.35 3.13
CA ARG A 11 4.11 -10.25 2.65
C ARG A 11 4.20 -9.10 3.64
N THR A 12 4.50 -7.94 3.12
CA THR A 12 4.55 -6.69 3.88
C THR A 12 3.16 -6.06 3.88
N LEU A 13 2.74 -5.49 5.01
CA LEU A 13 1.49 -4.76 5.13
C LEU A 13 1.73 -3.28 4.81
N PHE A 14 0.86 -2.70 3.99
CA PHE A 14 0.92 -1.32 3.55
C PHE A 14 -0.40 -0.61 3.86
N ILE A 15 -0.29 0.70 4.04
CA ILE A 15 -1.41 1.62 4.21
C ILE A 15 -1.29 2.66 3.11
N LEU A 16 -2.36 2.81 2.32
CA LEU A 16 -2.52 3.94 1.40
C LEU A 16 -3.64 4.82 1.93
N ARG A 17 -3.31 6.07 2.25
CA ARG A 17 -4.25 7.04 2.82
C ARG A 17 -4.31 8.31 1.96
N TRP A 18 -5.50 8.81 1.67
CA TRP A 18 -5.69 10.02 0.85
C TRP A 18 -6.89 10.81 1.35
N GLN A 19 -6.96 12.09 1.03
CA GLN A 19 -8.13 12.91 1.34
C GLN A 19 -9.26 12.58 0.36
N ASP A 20 -10.52 12.63 0.81
CA ASP A 20 -11.65 12.37 -0.09
C ASP A 20 -11.66 13.35 -1.29
N GLY A 21 -11.87 12.80 -2.49
CA GLY A 21 -11.78 13.55 -3.75
C GLY A 21 -10.37 13.67 -4.35
N GLU A 22 -9.31 13.31 -3.62
CA GLU A 22 -7.93 13.44 -4.11
C GLU A 22 -7.42 12.18 -4.83
N ASP A 23 -6.64 12.42 -5.89
CA ASP A 23 -5.96 11.37 -6.66
C ASP A 23 -4.63 10.95 -6.04
N TRP A 24 -3.99 11.84 -5.28
CA TRP A 24 -2.71 11.58 -4.62
C TRP A 24 -2.91 11.06 -3.19
N GLY A 25 -2.15 10.03 -2.83
CA GLY A 25 -2.20 9.42 -1.50
C GLY A 25 -0.83 9.18 -0.90
N HIS A 26 -0.79 9.10 0.41
CA HIS A 26 0.36 8.73 1.22
C HIS A 26 0.46 7.22 1.31
N LEU A 27 1.53 6.65 0.78
CA LEU A 27 1.85 5.25 0.93
C LEU A 27 2.81 5.05 2.11
N SER A 28 2.42 4.18 3.04
CA SER A 28 3.22 3.82 4.20
C SER A 28 3.33 2.31 4.34
N MET A 29 4.44 1.84 4.87
CA MET A 29 4.71 0.44 5.20
C MET A 29 4.53 0.23 6.69
N VAL A 30 3.72 -0.75 7.08
CA VAL A 30 3.62 -1.19 8.47
C VAL A 30 4.83 -2.06 8.78
N THR A 31 5.58 -1.66 9.79
CA THR A 31 6.73 -2.41 10.29
C THR A 31 6.43 -2.90 11.71
N HIS A 32 7.34 -3.67 12.30
CA HIS A 32 7.27 -4.00 13.73
C HIS A 32 7.50 -2.79 14.65
N ALA A 33 7.87 -1.62 14.12
CA ALA A 33 8.03 -0.42 14.90
C ALA A 33 6.67 0.19 15.30
N ALA A 34 6.70 1.09 16.28
CA ALA A 34 5.50 1.77 16.79
C ALA A 34 4.81 2.70 15.77
N LYS A 35 5.44 3.02 14.64
CA LYS A 35 4.92 3.92 13.61
C LYS A 35 5.14 3.35 12.20
N PRO A 36 4.15 3.46 11.28
CA PRO A 36 4.36 3.15 9.88
C PRO A 36 5.48 3.99 9.27
N VAL A 37 6.24 3.40 8.35
CA VAL A 37 7.30 4.07 7.60
C VAL A 37 6.71 4.66 6.33
N PHE A 38 6.81 5.98 6.16
CA PHE A 38 6.40 6.65 4.94
C PHE A 38 7.30 6.24 3.77
N LEU A 39 6.69 5.79 2.68
CA LEU A 39 7.40 5.38 1.46
C LEU A 39 7.37 6.46 0.37
N GLY A 40 6.30 7.26 0.33
CA GLY A 40 6.15 8.30 -0.68
C GLY A 40 4.70 8.63 -1.00
N PHE A 41 4.55 9.60 -1.89
CA PHE A 41 3.26 9.92 -2.51
C PHE A 41 3.06 9.05 -3.75
N VAL A 42 1.84 8.55 -3.92
CA VAL A 42 1.44 7.79 -5.10
C VAL A 42 0.20 8.40 -5.72
N ASN A 43 0.16 8.44 -7.05
CA ASN A 43 -1.05 8.82 -7.77
C ASN A 43 -1.90 7.56 -7.99
N ARG A 44 -3.07 7.50 -7.35
CA ARG A 44 -3.99 6.36 -7.44
C ARG A 44 -4.60 6.21 -8.81
N ALA A 45 -4.99 7.32 -9.45
CA ALA A 45 -5.64 7.30 -10.75
C ALA A 45 -4.73 6.73 -11.86
N MET A 46 -3.41 6.95 -11.75
CA MET A 46 -2.45 6.47 -12.73
C MET A 46 -1.98 5.03 -12.50
N HIS A 47 -2.08 4.49 -11.28
CA HIS A 47 -1.58 3.16 -10.96
C HIS A 47 -2.75 2.15 -10.84
N PRO A 48 -2.91 1.21 -11.80
CA PRO A 48 -4.10 0.34 -11.86
C PRO A 48 -4.39 -0.43 -10.56
N ALA A 49 -3.34 -0.93 -9.89
CA ALA A 49 -3.52 -1.64 -8.64
C ALA A 49 -3.99 -0.73 -7.50
N PHE A 50 -3.51 0.51 -7.45
CA PHE A 50 -3.95 1.45 -6.42
C PHE A 50 -5.35 1.94 -6.72
N HIS A 51 -5.67 2.26 -7.98
CA HIS A 51 -7.01 2.60 -8.44
C HIS A 51 -8.03 1.53 -8.02
N ALA A 52 -7.74 0.25 -8.31
CA ALA A 52 -8.63 -0.86 -7.95
C ALA A 52 -8.77 -1.04 -6.43
N LEU A 53 -7.69 -0.93 -5.66
CA LEU A 53 -7.74 -1.08 -4.20
C LEU A 53 -8.59 0.00 -3.51
N SER A 54 -8.76 1.13 -4.16
CA SER A 54 -9.30 2.33 -3.55
C SER A 54 -10.68 2.71 -4.06
N SER A 55 -11.15 2.09 -5.15
CA SER A 55 -12.53 2.24 -5.63
C SER A 55 -13.55 1.77 -4.60
N ASP A 56 -13.19 0.75 -3.80
CA ASP A 56 -14.10 0.09 -2.87
C ASP A 56 -13.92 0.58 -1.42
N CYS A 57 -13.09 1.62 -1.23
CA CYS A 57 -12.74 2.13 0.09
C CYS A 57 -13.84 3.05 0.65
N SER A 58 -14.31 2.77 1.86
CA SER A 58 -15.27 3.63 2.58
C SER A 58 -14.60 4.87 3.17
N ILE A 59 -15.37 5.96 3.32
CA ILE A 59 -14.89 7.23 3.90
C ILE A 59 -14.74 7.09 5.41
N GLY A 60 -13.60 7.49 5.95
CA GLY A 60 -13.39 7.67 7.39
C GLY A 60 -14.01 8.98 7.89
N ALA A 61 -14.37 9.03 9.18
CA ALA A 61 -15.02 10.20 9.78
C ALA A 61 -14.14 11.47 9.81
N ASP A 62 -12.86 11.35 9.49
CA ASP A 62 -11.86 12.42 9.48
C ASP A 62 -11.68 13.08 8.11
N GLY A 63 -12.48 12.70 7.11
CA GLY A 63 -12.37 13.21 5.73
C GLY A 63 -11.25 12.56 4.91
N PHE A 64 -10.59 11.54 5.46
CA PHE A 64 -9.63 10.71 4.74
C PHE A 64 -10.23 9.35 4.41
N ARG A 65 -9.72 8.77 3.33
CA ARG A 65 -9.91 7.38 2.96
C ARG A 65 -8.62 6.63 3.17
N GLU A 66 -8.73 5.36 3.54
CA GLU A 66 -7.58 4.53 3.85
C GLU A 66 -7.84 3.08 3.44
N VAL A 67 -6.89 2.50 2.72
CA VAL A 67 -6.89 1.07 2.38
C VAL A 67 -5.64 0.39 2.91
N TRP A 68 -5.85 -0.80 3.46
CA TRP A 68 -4.81 -1.68 3.98
C TRP A 68 -4.66 -2.85 3.04
N PHE A 69 -3.43 -3.15 2.63
CA PHE A 69 -3.18 -4.24 1.69
C PHE A 69 -1.81 -4.87 1.91
N THR A 70 -1.68 -6.14 1.51
CA THR A 70 -0.41 -6.86 1.58
C THR A 70 0.29 -6.87 0.23
N GLY A 71 1.60 -6.67 0.19
CA GLY A 71 2.41 -6.72 -1.03
C GLY A 71 3.82 -7.25 -0.79
N CYS A 72 4.56 -7.47 -1.87
CA CYS A 72 5.98 -7.77 -1.79
C CYS A 72 6.76 -6.45 -1.83
N PHE A 73 7.57 -6.19 -0.80
CA PHE A 73 8.54 -5.11 -0.85
C PHE A 73 9.86 -5.64 -1.39
N SER A 74 10.16 -5.36 -2.67
CA SER A 74 11.49 -5.60 -3.21
C SER A 74 12.36 -4.42 -2.78
N HIS A 75 13.23 -4.62 -1.79
CA HIS A 75 14.24 -3.63 -1.45
C HIS A 75 15.15 -3.50 -2.68
N ALA A 76 14.92 -2.48 -3.51
CA ALA A 76 15.86 -2.13 -4.55
C ALA A 76 17.11 -1.63 -3.82
N THR A 77 18.07 -2.52 -3.57
CA THR A 77 19.42 -2.14 -3.17
C THR A 77 19.95 -1.26 -4.28
N HIS A 78 19.91 0.05 -4.04
CA HIS A 78 20.54 1.05 -4.88
C HIS A 78 22.04 0.79 -4.81
N ALA A 79 22.58 0.04 -5.78
CA ALA A 79 24.01 -0.12 -5.92
C ALA A 79 24.59 1.27 -6.24
N PRO A 80 25.47 1.85 -5.39
CA PRO A 80 26.18 3.05 -5.78
C PRO A 80 27.04 2.71 -7.00
N ARG A 81 26.88 3.48 -8.06
CA ARG A 81 27.87 3.54 -9.15
C ARG A 81 29.07 4.37 -8.70
#